data_AF-A0A527XH97-F1
#
_entry.id   AF-A0A527XH97-F1
#
_cell.length_a   1.000
_cell.length_b   1.000
_cell.length_c   1.000
_cell.angle_alpha   90.00
_cell.angle_beta   90.00
_cell.angle_gamma   90.00
#
_symmetry.space_group_name_H-M   'P 1'
#
loop_
_entity.id
_entity.type
_entity.pdbx_description
1 polymer ?
#
loop_
_entity_poly.entity_id
_entity_poly.type
_entity_poly.pdbx_seq_one_letter_code
_entity_poly.pdbx_strand_id
1 'polypeptide(L)' 'FVMPPVAALVWKNMIMHPQYGVFADIARFFGAEPIDWFGQHPLTAIILIVAWQWLPFATLILLTSLQSLDGEQKEAAE' A
#
# COMPACT_ATOMS: atom_id res chain seq x y z
N PHE A 1 -11.57 -6.26 7.24
CA PHE A 1 -11.47 -5.74 5.87
C PHE A 1 -11.99 -4.31 5.85
N VAL A 2 -11.13 -3.31 5.64
CA VAL A 2 -11.62 -1.96 5.33
C VAL A 2 -12.29 -2.03 3.96
N MET A 3 -13.51 -1.52 3.83
CA MET A 3 -14.22 -1.57 2.55
C MET A 3 -13.40 -0.86 1.45
N PRO A 4 -13.26 -1.42 0.24
CA PRO A 4 -12.43 -0.85 -0.83
C PRO A 4 -12.69 0.64 -1.13
N PRO A 5 -13.95 1.13 -1.14
CA PRO A 5 -14.22 2.56 -1.33
C PRO A 5 -13.67 3.44 -0.21
N VAL A 6 -13.73 2.96 1.04
CA VAL A 6 -13.26 3.72 2.22
C VAL A 6 -11.75 3.85 2.19
N ALA A 7 -11.03 2.78 1.84
CA ALA A 7 -9.58 2.82 1.69
C ALA A 7 -9.14 3.80 0.58
N ALA A 8 -9.85 3.82 -0.55
CA ALA A 8 -9.58 4.78 -1.63
C ALA A 8 -9.82 6.24 -1.17
N LEU A 9 -10.85 6.49 -0.36
CA LEU A 9 -11.12 7.82 0.21
C LEU A 9 -10.02 8.28 1.18
N VAL A 10 -9.46 7.38 1.99
CA VAL A 10 -8.32 7.68 2.86
C VAL A 10 -7.10 8.06 2.03
N TRP A 11 -6.76 7.26 1.03
CA TRP A 11 -5.63 7.55 0.14
C TRP A 11 -5.80 8.89 -0.58
N LYS A 12 -6.98 9.14 -1.16
CA LYS A 12 -7.26 10.37 -1.90
C LYS A 12 -7.22 11.61 -1.02
N ASN A 13 -7.89 11.59 0.13
CA ASN A 13 -8.11 12.80 0.92
C ASN A 13 -7.02 13.02 1.98
N MET A 14 -6.47 11.95 2.58
CA MET A 14 -5.53 12.08 3.70
C MET A 14 -4.07 11.91 3.29
N ILE A 15 -3.78 11.09 2.27
CA ILE A 15 -2.39 10.77 1.91
C ILE A 15 -1.93 11.58 0.69
N MET A 16 -2.67 11.50 -0.41
CA MET A 16 -2.27 12.06 -1.71
C MET A 16 -2.86 13.44 -2.02
N HIS A 17 -3.54 14.08 -1.06
CA HIS A 17 -4.08 15.42 -1.28
C HIS A 17 -2.93 16.44 -1.42
N PRO A 18 -2.87 17.23 -2.50
CA PRO A 18 -1.72 18.09 -2.79
C PRO A 18 -1.56 19.26 -1.81
N GLN A 19 -2.62 19.63 -1.09
CA GLN A 19 -2.57 20.74 -0.13
C GLN A 19 -2.32 20.33 1.33
N TYR A 20 -2.84 19.19 1.79
CA TYR A 20 -2.81 18.82 3.22
C TYR A 20 -2.63 17.32 3.43
N GLY A 21 -2.26 16.59 2.37
CA GLY A 21 -1.98 15.17 2.46
C GLY A 21 -0.56 14.91 2.95
N VAL A 22 -0.35 13.71 3.52
CA VAL A 22 0.95 13.26 4.04
C VAL A 22 2.08 13.42 3.00
N PHE A 23 1.84 13.09 1.72
CA PHE A 23 2.87 13.24 0.69
C PHE A 23 3.21 14.70 0.37
N ALA A 24 2.22 15.60 0.48
CA ALA A 24 2.46 17.03 0.32
C ALA A 24 3.31 17.58 1.47
N ASP A 25 3.03 17.14 2.70
CA ASP A 25 3.80 17.56 3.87
C ASP A 25 5.23 17.03 3.84
N ILE A 26 5.43 15.78 3.39
CA ILE A 26 6.77 15.22 3.15
C ILE A 26 7.50 16.03 2.07
N ALA A 27 6.86 16.32 0.93
CA ALA A 27 7.49 17.11 -0.13
C ALA A 27 7.94 18.49 0.38
N ARG A 28 7.06 19.19 1.10
CA ARG A 28 7.36 20.50 1.70
C ARG A 28 8.45 20.43 2.75
N PHE A 29 8.48 19.37 3.55
CA PHE A 29 9.54 19.16 4.53
C PHE A 29 10.93 19.12 3.88
N PHE A 30 11.01 18.56 2.67
CA PHE A 30 12.23 18.55 1.85
C PHE A 30 12.39 19.80 0.95
N GLY A 31 11.50 20.79 1.02
CA GLY A 31 11.53 21.99 0.19
C GLY A 31 11.08 21.79 -1.27
N ALA A 32 10.48 20.64 -1.58
CA ALA A 32 9.94 20.34 -2.90
C ALA A 32 8.48 20.77 -3.04
N GLU A 33 8.03 20.98 -4.28
CA GLU A 33 6.62 21.26 -4.58
C GLU A 33 5.78 19.98 -4.43
N PRO A 34 4.63 20.03 -3.71
CA PRO A 34 3.69 18.93 -3.66
C PRO A 34 3.16 18.52 -5.04
N ILE A 35 3.12 17.22 -5.30
CA ILE A 35 2.65 16.65 -6.56
C ILE A 35 1.13 16.47 -6.50
N ASP A 36 0.41 16.94 -7.52
CA ASP A 36 -0.99 16.55 -7.75
C ASP A 36 -1.04 15.19 -8.44
N TRP A 37 -1.02 14.12 -7.64
CA TRP A 37 -0.99 12.74 -8.10
C TRP A 37 -2.15 12.38 -9.02
N PHE A 38 -3.36 12.89 -8.76
CA PHE A 38 -4.55 12.56 -9.56
C PHE A 38 -4.65 13.42 -10.83
N GLY A 39 -4.11 14.64 -10.82
CA GLY A 39 -4.04 15.50 -12.00
C GLY A 39 -2.88 15.17 -12.95
N GLN A 40 -1.69 14.87 -12.42
CA GLN A 40 -0.47 14.68 -13.20
C GLN A 40 -0.15 13.21 -13.47
N HIS A 41 -0.37 12.32 -12.50
CA HIS A 41 0.03 10.90 -12.58
C HIS A 41 -1.10 9.93 -12.15
N PRO A 42 -2.29 10.01 -12.76
CA PRO A 42 -3.47 9.28 -12.31
C PRO A 42 -3.29 7.75 -12.30
N LEU A 43 -2.62 7.19 -13.33
CA LEU A 43 -2.35 5.74 -13.38
C LEU A 43 -1.40 5.30 -12.26
N THR A 44 -0.32 6.04 -12.04
CA THR A 44 0.63 5.75 -10.94
C THR A 44 -0.08 5.80 -9.59
N ALA A 45 -0.95 6.78 -9.37
CA ALA A 45 -1.72 6.91 -8.14
C ALA A 45 -2.61 5.68 -7.90
N ILE A 46 -3.35 5.25 -8.93
CA ILE A 46 -4.21 4.07 -8.85
C ILE A 46 -3.38 2.80 -8.61
N ILE A 47 -2.27 2.61 -9.32
CA ILE A 47 -1.38 1.44 -9.15
C ILE A 47 -0.88 1.36 -7.70
N LEU A 48 -0.42 2.47 -7.11
CA LEU A 48 0.06 2.50 -5.72
C LEU A 48 -1.05 2.12 -4.73
N ILE A 49 -2.25 2.70 -4.90
CA ILE A 49 -3.40 2.43 -4.03
C ILE A 49 -3.79 0.95 -4.10
N VAL A 50 -3.92 0.40 -5.31
CA VAL A 50 -4.32 -0.99 -5.52
C VAL A 50 -3.24 -1.95 -5.01
N ALA A 51 -1.96 -1.70 -5.32
CA ALA A 51 -0.85 -2.51 -4.82
C ALA A 51 -0.83 -2.56 -3.28
N TRP A 52 -1.04 -1.42 -2.62
CA TRP A 52 -1.10 -1.36 -1.16
C TRP A 52 -2.29 -2.12 -0.56
N GLN A 53 -3.46 -2.08 -1.22
CA GLN A 53 -4.65 -2.83 -0.78
C GLN A 53 -4.44 -4.34 -0.82
N TRP A 54 -3.67 -4.85 -1.79
CA TRP A 54 -3.39 -6.27 -1.95
C TRP A 54 -2.25 -6.78 -1.06
N LEU A 55 -1.38 -5.90 -0.58
CA LEU A 55 -0.20 -6.26 0.20
C LEU A 55 -0.54 -7.10 1.45
N PRO A 56 -1.51 -6.74 2.32
CA PRO A 56 -1.85 -7.56 3.48
C PRO A 56 -2.34 -8.96 3.10
N PHE A 57 -3.12 -9.07 2.03
CA PHE A 57 -3.62 -10.37 1.55
C PHE A 57 -2.48 -11.24 1.02
N ALA A 58 -1.58 -10.67 0.21
CA ALA A 58 -0.39 -11.38 -0.27
C ALA A 58 0.49 -11.84 0.91
N THR A 59 0.69 -10.99 1.92
CA THR A 59 1.44 -11.36 3.14
C THR A 59 0.78 -12.51 3.90
N LEU A 60 -0.55 -12.55 4.00
CA LEU A 60 -1.26 -13.66 4.66
C LEU A 60 -1.10 -14.98 3.91
N ILE A 61 -1.15 -14.97 2.58
CA ILE A 61 -0.87 -16.16 1.76
C ILE A 61 0.56 -16.63 2.00
N LEU A 62 1.53 -15.71 1.94
CA LEU A 62 2.94 -16.03 2.18
C LEU A 62 3.14 -16.62 3.59
N LEU A 63 2.54 -16.01 4.62
CA LEU A 63 2.60 -16.52 5.99
C LEU A 63 1.99 -17.94 6.09
N THR A 64 0.85 -18.18 5.47
CA THR A 64 0.20 -19.50 5.47
C THR A 64 1.05 -20.53 4.74
N SER A 65 1.66 -20.15 3.62
CA SER A 65 2.54 -21.03 2.85
C SER A 65 3.78 -21.43 3.64
N LEU A 66 4.40 -20.48 4.36
CA LEU A 66 5.53 -20.74 5.25
C LEU A 66 5.12 -21.67 6.39
N GLN A 67 3.98 -21.41 7.03
CA GLN A 67 3.44 -22.26 8.11
C GLN A 67 3.08 -23.67 7.65
N SER A 68 2.67 -23.87 6.39
CA SER A 68 2.35 -25.19 5.84
C SER A 68 3.56 -26.06 5.52
N LEU A 69 4.73 -25.44 5.27
CA LEU A 69 5.98 -26.14 4.98
C LEU A 69 6.63 -26.72 6.25
N ASP A 70 6.39 -26.10 7.41
CA ASP A 70 7.06 -26.41 8.69
C ASP A 70 6.74 -27.80 9.27
N GLY A 71 5.70 -28.50 8.78
CA GLY A 71 5.37 -29.86 9.22
C GLY A 71 6.07 -30.96 8.42
N GLU A 72 6.08 -30.84 7.09
CA GLU A 72 6.54 -31.90 6.18
C GLU A 72 8.05 -31.78 5.85
N GLN A 73 8.60 -30.55 5.83
CA GLN A 73 10.04 -30.31 5.57
C GLN A 73 10.92 -30.63 6.78
N LYS A 74 10.36 -30.53 8.00
CA LYS A 74 11.10 -30.73 9.24
C LYS A 74 11.37 -32.21 9.52
N GLU A 75 10.47 -33.11 9.11
CA GLU A 75 10.68 -34.57 9.15
C GLU A 75 11.56 -35.07 7.99
N ALA A 76 11.59 -34.38 6.84
CA ALA A 76 12.45 -34.75 5.69
C ALA A 76 13.91 -34.28 5.83
N ALA A 77 14.17 -33.35 6.76
CA ALA A 77 15.50 -32.85 7.09
C ALA A 77 16.13 -33.56 8.31
N GLU A 78 15.41 -34.54 8.90
CA GLU A 78 15.90 -35.48 9.92
C GLU A 78 16.29 -36.82 9.28
#